data_AF-A0ABD0KWH9-F1
#
_entry.id   AF-A0ABD0KWH9-F1
#
_cell.length_a   1.000
_cell.length_b   1.000
_cell.length_c   1.000
_cell.angle_alpha   90.00
_cell.angle_beta   90.00
_cell.angle_gamma   90.00
#
_symmetry.space_group_name_H-M   'P 1'
#
loop_
_entity.id
_entity.type
_entity.pdbx_description
1 polymer ?
#
loop_
_entity_poly.entity_id
_entity_poly.type
_entity_poly.pdbx_seq_one_letter_code
_entity_poly.pdbx_strand_id
1 'polypeptide(L)'
;MWLHVIVALLLATSDVTLAKFRLEAGAYLKLPGADGCFAFNNGAADKATYDPQENLLYVIGHNQDVLHVVSLANPAAPQLLSTKVFNVATDGLPDSIKVDSFDPKAMSWNNECSTLMVVSEGDPHEINGVFEDPEADITLLIPSFGDTVDKTAQDLIDADIRQVFERCDSGSGSHVSSRVQDLEPKAVHLASNNVGYIIFQENNAIAALNLTVGANRELLFFNMNRKDFSISLKTRPGVQGLYQPNDMTSFEMNGKMYLVTADQGSIRRYQFGTCQFDESVDGVTWISENQFSNGLSSADQEALRTAMNDPAELGRLRFSKLRKATDGWNGFYGAYDFVTVFGGRSFSIVDVDARQRIYNSGDDFERYFETASDRHKSMYNAGVGPENVAQSSWQDRESPELGPAPSAIAVADWGGTKLVVIANGNVGGLYLYNVTSELTAGVQVAFEQYVRRGNSGQSWAEAYGNPPCISSQGPRIDNDIDDAAVGEPGISDLLYIEDNGVRMFVAVSRIAGSLSFYNLVQDT
;
A
#
# COMPACT_ATOMS: atom_id res chain seq x y z
N MET A 1 -56.12 -37.12 7.55
CA MET A 1 -55.82 -37.04 6.10
C MET A 1 -55.02 -35.76 5.92
N TRP A 2 -53.69 -35.87 5.84
CA TRP A 2 -52.74 -34.75 5.86
C TRP A 2 -52.55 -34.22 4.44
N LEU A 3 -52.81 -32.94 4.21
CA LEU A 3 -52.54 -32.26 2.95
C LEU A 3 -51.12 -31.66 3.02
N HIS A 4 -50.18 -32.28 2.31
CA HIS A 4 -48.84 -31.72 2.10
C HIS A 4 -48.89 -30.76 0.91
N VAL A 5 -48.65 -29.48 1.16
CA VAL A 5 -48.36 -28.49 0.11
C VAL A 5 -46.85 -28.50 -0.09
N ILE A 6 -46.40 -29.04 -1.22
CA ILE A 6 -45.02 -28.92 -1.68
C ILE A 6 -44.92 -27.60 -2.44
N VAL A 7 -44.24 -26.61 -1.85
CA VAL A 7 -43.79 -25.42 -2.56
C VAL A 7 -42.50 -25.79 -3.26
N ALA A 8 -42.56 -25.98 -4.58
CA ALA A 8 -41.37 -26.10 -5.41
C ALA A 8 -40.77 -24.69 -5.60
N LEU A 9 -39.67 -24.40 -4.89
CA LEU A 9 -38.82 -23.26 -5.22
C LEU A 9 -38.16 -23.56 -6.58
N LEU A 10 -38.59 -22.89 -7.64
CA LEU A 10 -37.80 -22.79 -8.87
C LEU A 10 -36.54 -21.97 -8.53
N LEU A 11 -35.43 -22.64 -8.28
CA LEU A 11 -34.10 -22.03 -8.40
C LEU A 11 -33.82 -21.89 -9.90
N ALA A 12 -34.25 -20.77 -10.47
CA ALA A 12 -33.68 -20.32 -11.73
C ALA A 12 -32.22 -19.92 -11.43
N THR A 13 -31.28 -20.80 -11.73
CA THR A 13 -29.87 -20.41 -11.88
C THR A 13 -29.79 -19.63 -13.18
N SER A 14 -30.17 -18.35 -13.16
CA SER A 14 -29.67 -17.43 -14.16
C SER A 14 -28.16 -17.38 -13.95
N ASP A 15 -27.39 -17.89 -14.91
CA ASP A 15 -26.00 -17.50 -15.07
C ASP A 15 -26.02 -15.97 -15.26
N VAL A 16 -25.93 -15.23 -14.16
CA VAL A 16 -25.67 -13.80 -14.21
C VAL A 16 -24.22 -13.71 -14.66
N THR A 17 -24.00 -13.54 -15.96
CA THR A 17 -22.72 -13.06 -16.44
C THR A 17 -22.45 -11.74 -15.73
N LEU A 18 -21.52 -11.77 -14.77
CA LEU A 18 -21.04 -10.57 -14.10
C LEU A 18 -20.60 -9.59 -15.18
N ALA A 19 -21.05 -8.34 -15.04
CA ALA A 19 -20.55 -7.25 -15.86
C ALA A 19 -19.03 -7.23 -15.74
N LYS A 20 -18.34 -7.27 -16.88
CA LYS A 20 -16.89 -7.13 -16.93
C LYS A 20 -16.51 -5.68 -17.02
N PHE A 21 -15.43 -5.34 -16.35
CA PHE A 21 -14.90 -3.98 -16.31
C PHE A 21 -13.45 -3.99 -16.75
N ARG A 22 -13.01 -2.90 -17.36
CA ARG A 22 -11.61 -2.70 -17.71
C ARG A 22 -11.20 -1.25 -17.56
N LEU A 23 -9.91 -1.08 -17.34
CA LEU A 23 -9.21 0.20 -17.36
C LEU A 23 -8.61 0.41 -18.75
N GLU A 24 -9.00 1.52 -19.38
CA GLU A 24 -8.40 2.00 -20.61
C GLU A 24 -7.44 3.14 -20.31
N ALA A 25 -6.19 3.02 -20.77
CA ALA A 25 -5.23 4.11 -20.64
C ALA A 25 -5.75 5.36 -21.38
N GLY A 26 -5.92 6.46 -20.64
CA GLY A 26 -6.30 7.78 -21.15
C GLY A 26 -5.10 8.73 -21.21
N ALA A 27 -5.28 9.97 -20.75
CA ALA A 27 -4.23 10.98 -20.73
C ALA A 27 -3.04 10.61 -19.84
N TYR A 28 -1.91 11.28 -20.10
CA TYR A 28 -0.71 11.25 -19.27
C TYR A 28 -0.20 12.70 -19.11
N LEU A 29 0.19 13.08 -17.90
CA LEU A 29 0.69 14.43 -17.61
C LEU A 29 1.96 14.38 -16.79
N LYS A 30 3.09 14.83 -17.35
CA LYS A 30 4.31 15.08 -16.59
C LYS A 30 4.17 16.36 -15.76
N LEU A 31 4.72 16.36 -14.56
CA LEU A 31 4.72 17.52 -13.66
C LEU A 31 6.17 18.02 -13.47
N PRO A 32 6.40 19.34 -13.57
CA PRO A 32 7.72 19.92 -13.44
C PRO A 32 8.17 19.97 -11.97
N GLY A 33 9.48 19.89 -11.72
CA GLY A 33 10.05 20.20 -10.42
C GLY A 33 10.05 21.71 -10.11
N ALA A 34 10.64 22.09 -8.98
CA ALA A 34 10.73 23.48 -8.54
C ALA A 34 11.50 24.40 -9.51
N ASP A 35 12.43 23.83 -10.27
CA ASP A 35 13.22 24.51 -11.31
C ASP A 35 12.47 24.66 -12.65
N GLY A 36 11.24 24.13 -12.74
CA GLY A 36 10.44 24.11 -13.96
C GLY A 36 10.84 23.01 -14.94
N CYS A 37 11.77 22.13 -14.59
CA CYS A 37 12.22 21.03 -15.43
C CYS A 37 11.52 19.72 -15.05
N PHE A 38 11.25 18.86 -16.04
CA PHE A 38 10.75 17.52 -15.74
C PHE A 38 11.94 16.57 -15.66
N ALA A 39 11.97 15.72 -14.65
CA ALA A 39 13.04 14.77 -14.44
C ALA A 39 12.49 13.48 -13.85
N PHE A 40 13.10 12.36 -14.24
CA PHE A 40 12.84 11.08 -13.59
C PHE A 40 13.38 11.12 -12.17
N ASN A 41 12.64 10.50 -11.24
CA ASN A 41 12.94 10.41 -9.82
C ASN A 41 13.15 11.76 -9.12
N ASN A 42 12.42 12.80 -9.55
CA ASN A 42 12.50 14.12 -8.91
C ASN A 42 11.47 14.32 -7.79
N GLY A 43 10.40 13.52 -7.73
CA GLY A 43 9.34 13.66 -6.72
C GLY A 43 8.44 14.88 -6.93
N ALA A 44 8.22 15.30 -8.19
CA ALA A 44 7.28 16.37 -8.54
C ALA A 44 5.80 16.00 -8.35
N ALA A 45 5.49 14.75 -8.02
CA ALA A 45 4.16 14.28 -7.66
C ALA A 45 4.29 13.35 -6.45
N ASP A 46 3.29 13.29 -5.58
CA ASP A 46 3.28 12.34 -4.46
C ASP A 46 1.84 11.99 -4.06
N LYS A 47 1.08 12.99 -3.61
CA LYS A 47 -0.35 12.86 -3.26
C LYS A 47 -1.19 13.84 -4.07
N ALA A 48 -2.46 13.51 -4.25
CA ALA A 48 -3.39 14.42 -4.89
C ALA A 48 -4.78 14.42 -4.23
N THR A 49 -5.54 15.46 -4.54
CA THR A 49 -6.97 15.55 -4.19
C THR A 49 -7.71 16.27 -5.30
N TYR A 50 -8.99 15.96 -5.47
CA TYR A 50 -9.83 16.49 -6.54
C TYR A 50 -10.97 17.34 -5.97
N ASP A 51 -11.11 18.54 -6.52
CA ASP A 51 -12.25 19.42 -6.30
C ASP A 51 -13.27 19.27 -7.46
N PRO A 52 -14.41 18.60 -7.21
CA PRO A 52 -15.44 18.40 -8.23
C PRO A 52 -16.25 19.67 -8.55
N GLN A 53 -16.17 20.73 -7.74
CA GLN A 53 -16.90 21.97 -8.02
C GLN A 53 -16.21 22.79 -9.12
N GLU A 54 -14.89 22.87 -9.05
CA GLU A 54 -14.06 23.66 -9.98
C GLU A 54 -13.39 22.78 -11.06
N ASN A 55 -13.55 21.45 -10.99
CA ASN A 55 -12.86 20.49 -11.84
C ASN A 55 -11.33 20.64 -11.78
N LEU A 56 -10.81 20.78 -10.56
CA LEU A 56 -9.39 20.98 -10.30
C LEU A 56 -8.81 19.81 -9.53
N LEU A 57 -7.71 19.27 -10.03
CA LEU A 57 -6.88 18.32 -9.34
C LEU A 57 -5.67 19.07 -8.74
N TYR A 58 -5.50 18.94 -7.43
CA TYR A 58 -4.37 19.47 -6.68
C TYR A 58 -3.38 18.36 -6.44
N VAL A 59 -2.13 18.53 -6.87
CA VAL A 59 -1.08 17.50 -6.74
C VAL A 59 0.13 18.11 -6.06
N ILE A 60 0.52 17.52 -4.94
CA ILE A 60 1.72 17.94 -4.21
C ILE A 60 2.91 17.10 -4.65
N GLY A 61 4.09 17.72 -4.75
CA GLY A 61 5.37 17.06 -4.95
C GLY A 61 6.26 17.26 -3.74
N HIS A 62 6.37 16.25 -2.87
CA HIS A 62 7.06 16.35 -1.58
C HIS A 62 8.55 16.72 -1.74
N ASN A 63 9.31 16.00 -2.58
CA ASN A 63 10.76 16.25 -2.75
C ASN A 63 11.08 17.56 -3.48
N GLN A 64 10.08 18.19 -4.09
CA GLN A 64 10.21 19.42 -4.87
C GLN A 64 9.57 20.62 -4.18
N ASP A 65 8.91 20.43 -3.03
CA ASP A 65 8.16 21.47 -2.33
C ASP A 65 7.18 22.22 -3.25
N VAL A 66 6.43 21.48 -4.10
CA VAL A 66 5.51 22.07 -5.09
C VAL A 66 4.06 21.68 -4.87
N LEU A 67 3.14 22.57 -5.27
CA LEU A 67 1.73 22.29 -5.51
C LEU A 67 1.40 22.59 -6.96
N HIS A 68 0.94 21.58 -7.68
CA HIS A 68 0.38 21.69 -9.03
C HIS A 68 -1.13 21.81 -8.96
N VAL A 69 -1.69 22.71 -9.77
CA VAL A 69 -3.12 22.82 -10.02
C VAL A 69 -3.37 22.40 -11.45
N VAL A 70 -4.13 21.32 -11.64
CA VAL A 70 -4.41 20.70 -12.93
C VAL A 70 -5.91 20.81 -13.21
N SER A 71 -6.29 21.39 -14.34
CA SER A 71 -7.68 21.40 -14.80
C SER A 71 -8.06 20.05 -15.39
N LEU A 72 -9.19 19.52 -14.93
CA LEU A 72 -9.89 18.37 -15.48
C LEU A 72 -11.18 18.76 -16.21
N ALA A 73 -11.32 20.03 -16.63
CA ALA A 73 -12.47 20.46 -17.43
C ALA A 73 -12.64 19.65 -18.73
N ASN A 74 -11.54 19.08 -19.25
CA ASN A 74 -11.56 17.99 -20.21
C ASN A 74 -10.63 16.86 -19.71
N PRO A 75 -11.17 15.79 -19.09
CA PRO A 75 -10.34 14.73 -18.53
C PRO A 75 -9.52 13.94 -19.56
N ALA A 76 -9.90 13.98 -20.84
CA ALA A 76 -9.11 13.38 -21.92
C ALA A 76 -7.87 14.23 -22.30
N ALA A 77 -7.79 15.48 -21.84
CA ALA A 77 -6.68 16.40 -22.09
C ALA A 77 -6.47 17.32 -20.86
N PRO A 78 -6.03 16.77 -19.72
CA PRO A 78 -5.80 17.53 -18.49
C PRO A 78 -4.74 18.61 -18.71
N GLN A 79 -4.90 19.77 -18.07
CA GLN A 79 -4.00 20.91 -18.27
C GLN A 79 -3.40 21.38 -16.96
N LEU A 80 -2.07 21.40 -16.87
CA LEU A 80 -1.38 22.08 -15.77
C LEU A 80 -1.65 23.58 -15.87
N LEU A 81 -2.41 24.13 -14.93
CA LEU A 81 -2.76 25.55 -14.85
C LEU A 81 -1.64 26.36 -14.18
N SER A 82 -1.11 25.83 -13.07
CA SER A 82 -0.07 26.50 -12.30
C SER A 82 0.72 25.54 -11.43
N THR A 83 1.96 25.93 -11.12
CA THR A 83 2.80 25.31 -10.11
C THR A 83 3.17 26.39 -9.08
N LYS A 84 2.83 26.18 -7.81
CA LYS A 84 3.35 26.95 -6.68
C LYS A 84 4.58 26.21 -6.15
N VAL A 85 5.73 26.87 -6.13
CA VAL A 85 6.91 26.41 -5.38
C VAL A 85 6.84 27.02 -3.97
N PHE A 86 6.97 26.20 -2.95
CA PHE A 86 6.94 26.60 -1.55
C PHE A 86 8.33 26.99 -1.10
N ASN A 87 8.43 28.10 -0.39
CA ASN A 87 9.64 28.39 0.35
C ASN A 87 9.47 27.83 1.77
N VAL A 88 10.22 26.78 2.08
CA VAL A 88 10.14 26.07 3.37
C VAL A 88 10.23 27.02 4.58
N ALA A 89 11.01 28.10 4.49
CA ALA A 89 11.17 29.04 5.59
C ALA A 89 9.95 29.94 5.82
N THR A 90 9.12 30.17 4.80
CA THR A 90 7.99 31.12 4.86
C THR A 90 6.63 30.47 4.69
N ASP A 91 6.51 29.51 3.77
CA ASP A 91 5.27 28.78 3.48
C ASP A 91 5.16 27.47 4.27
N GLY A 92 6.28 26.90 4.72
CA GLY A 92 6.35 25.51 5.16
C GLY A 92 6.42 24.53 3.99
N LEU A 93 6.24 23.23 4.25
CA LEU A 93 6.15 22.20 3.21
C LEU A 93 4.69 22.06 2.73
N PRO A 94 4.44 21.77 1.44
CA PRO A 94 3.09 21.70 0.86
C PRO A 94 2.20 20.62 1.48
N ASP A 95 2.79 19.63 2.13
CA ASP A 95 2.14 18.48 2.76
C ASP A 95 2.29 18.48 4.28
N SER A 96 2.85 19.55 4.85
CA SER A 96 3.02 19.65 6.29
C SER A 96 1.81 20.27 6.96
N ILE A 97 1.50 19.73 8.12
CA ILE A 97 0.59 20.34 9.07
C ILE A 97 1.30 20.49 10.40
N LYS A 98 1.10 21.64 11.05
CA LYS A 98 1.68 21.84 12.37
C LYS A 98 0.81 21.13 13.42
N VAL A 99 1.40 20.14 14.05
CA VAL A 99 0.87 19.41 15.21
C VAL A 99 1.89 19.50 16.35
N ASP A 100 1.43 19.28 17.59
CA ASP A 100 2.29 19.21 18.78
C ASP A 100 2.71 17.75 19.03
N SER A 101 3.31 17.12 18.01
CA SER A 101 3.71 15.72 18.00
C SER A 101 4.97 15.51 17.15
N PHE A 102 5.54 14.29 17.18
CA PHE A 102 6.75 13.92 16.45
C PHE A 102 6.43 13.12 15.20
N ASP A 103 7.05 13.48 14.07
CA ASP A 103 6.98 12.80 12.77
C ASP A 103 5.54 12.55 12.26
N PRO A 104 4.76 13.60 11.95
CA PRO A 104 3.44 13.45 11.34
C PRO A 104 3.56 12.70 10.01
N LYS A 105 2.82 11.61 9.86
CA LYS A 105 3.01 10.67 8.75
C LYS A 105 1.88 10.64 7.76
N ALA A 106 0.65 10.68 8.25
CA ALA A 106 -0.53 10.67 7.41
C ALA A 106 -1.65 11.48 8.03
N MET A 107 -2.56 11.93 7.16
CA MET A 107 -3.74 12.66 7.56
C MET A 107 -4.92 12.26 6.68
N SER A 108 -6.12 12.36 7.24
CA SER A 108 -7.35 12.05 6.52
C SER A 108 -8.46 12.97 6.98
N TRP A 109 -9.31 13.38 6.03
CA TRP A 109 -10.53 14.13 6.28
C TRP A 109 -11.71 13.18 6.34
N ASN A 110 -12.69 13.49 7.19
CA ASN A 110 -14.00 12.86 7.06
C ASN A 110 -14.76 13.44 5.85
N ASN A 111 -15.78 12.74 5.38
CA ASN A 111 -16.52 13.11 4.17
C ASN A 111 -17.17 14.50 4.23
N GLU A 112 -17.51 14.98 5.43
CA GLU A 112 -18.09 16.31 5.63
C GLU A 112 -17.05 17.43 5.72
N CYS A 113 -15.74 17.13 5.58
CA CYS A 113 -14.62 18.05 5.76
C CYS A 113 -14.68 18.82 7.09
N SER A 114 -15.29 18.20 8.11
CA SER A 114 -15.51 18.78 9.44
C SER A 114 -14.53 18.23 10.46
N THR A 115 -13.87 17.12 10.14
CA THR A 115 -12.85 16.51 10.97
C THR A 115 -11.60 16.17 10.18
N LEU A 116 -10.43 16.57 10.71
CA LEU A 116 -9.11 16.20 10.20
C LEU A 116 -8.37 15.41 11.28
N MET A 117 -8.05 14.17 10.96
CA MET A 117 -7.24 13.29 11.80
C MET A 117 -5.83 13.21 11.26
N VAL A 118 -4.85 13.33 12.14
CA VAL A 118 -3.42 13.21 11.84
C VAL A 118 -2.84 12.11 12.72
N VAL A 119 -2.06 11.24 12.11
CA VAL A 119 -1.26 10.23 12.83
C VAL A 119 0.21 10.57 12.69
N SER A 120 0.93 10.43 13.79
CA SER A 120 2.35 10.75 13.87
C SER A 120 3.11 9.51 14.29
N GLU A 121 4.11 9.13 13.49
CA GLU A 121 4.81 7.84 13.56
C GLU A 121 5.65 7.75 14.83
N GLY A 122 6.27 8.86 15.25
CA GLY A 122 7.23 8.88 16.34
C GLY A 122 8.50 8.12 15.99
N ASP A 123 9.04 8.34 14.78
CA ASP A 123 10.15 7.56 14.25
C ASP A 123 11.38 7.71 15.17
N PRO A 124 12.07 6.60 15.53
CA PRO A 124 13.33 6.70 16.24
C PRO A 124 14.36 7.45 15.38
N HIS A 125 15.05 8.40 15.99
CA HIS A 125 15.97 9.29 15.27
C HIS A 125 17.11 9.80 16.17
N GLU A 126 18.05 10.54 15.57
CA GLU A 126 19.17 11.14 16.28
C GLU A 126 19.28 12.64 15.97
N ILE A 127 19.16 13.48 17.00
CA ILE A 127 19.36 14.93 16.89
C ILE A 127 20.65 15.30 17.61
N ASN A 128 21.61 15.87 16.88
CA ASN A 128 22.88 16.34 17.43
C ASN A 128 23.66 15.27 18.24
N GLY A 129 23.61 14.00 17.83
CA GLY A 129 24.29 12.91 18.57
C GLY A 129 23.45 12.23 19.64
N VAL A 130 22.20 12.65 19.85
CA VAL A 130 21.32 12.14 20.90
C VAL A 130 20.20 11.33 20.28
N PHE A 131 20.12 10.06 20.64
CA PHE A 131 19.04 9.16 20.24
C PHE A 131 17.74 9.52 20.96
N GLU A 132 16.67 9.64 20.21
CA GLU A 132 15.30 9.84 20.67
C GLU A 132 14.38 8.81 19.99
N ASP A 133 13.41 8.28 20.74
CA ASP A 133 12.38 7.35 20.27
C ASP A 133 11.05 7.91 20.76
N PRO A 134 10.43 8.87 20.05
CA PRO A 134 9.20 9.49 20.50
C PRO A 134 8.04 8.48 20.55
N GLU A 135 7.06 8.73 21.42
CA GLU A 135 5.81 7.97 21.35
C GLU A 135 4.99 8.40 20.13
N ALA A 136 4.42 7.45 19.41
CA ALA A 136 3.46 7.74 18.35
C ALA A 136 2.28 8.57 18.87
N ASP A 137 1.69 9.39 18.00
CA ASP A 137 0.57 10.27 18.34
C ASP A 137 -0.61 10.18 17.36
N ILE A 138 -1.83 10.45 17.86
CA ILE A 138 -3.04 10.58 17.06
C ILE A 138 -3.74 11.88 17.50
N THR A 139 -3.78 12.85 16.60
CA THR A 139 -4.35 14.17 16.86
C THR A 139 -5.58 14.42 15.98
N LEU A 140 -6.67 14.91 16.57
CA LEU A 140 -7.79 15.51 15.85
C LEU A 140 -7.60 17.03 15.79
N LEU A 141 -7.22 17.52 14.61
CA LEU A 141 -6.86 18.92 14.42
C LEU A 141 -8.08 19.81 14.21
N ILE A 142 -9.07 19.29 13.52
CA ILE A 142 -10.34 19.97 13.28
C ILE A 142 -11.41 19.01 13.74
N PRO A 143 -12.35 19.46 14.57
CA PRO A 143 -12.13 20.51 15.59
C PRO A 143 -10.88 20.22 16.44
N SER A 144 -10.17 21.27 16.86
CA SER A 144 -8.97 21.15 17.69
C SER A 144 -9.36 20.73 19.10
N PHE A 145 -9.51 19.43 19.33
CA PHE A 145 -9.75 18.87 20.64
C PHE A 145 -8.45 18.26 21.14
N GLY A 146 -8.00 18.66 22.34
CA GLY A 146 -6.97 17.95 23.09
C GLY A 146 -7.52 16.64 23.65
N ASP A 147 -8.10 15.81 22.78
CA ASP A 147 -8.61 14.50 23.15
C ASP A 147 -7.42 13.59 23.40
N THR A 148 -7.41 12.95 24.57
CA THR A 148 -6.45 11.89 24.85
C THR A 148 -7.00 10.61 24.22
N VAL A 149 -6.36 10.14 23.15
CA VAL A 149 -6.58 8.79 22.63
C VAL A 149 -5.76 7.84 23.50
N ASP A 150 -6.42 6.97 24.25
CA ASP A 150 -5.71 6.00 25.09
C ASP A 150 -5.15 4.87 24.22
N LYS A 151 -3.88 4.53 24.47
CA LYS A 151 -3.09 3.56 23.72
C LYS A 151 -2.54 2.55 24.72
N THR A 152 -3.42 1.83 25.41
CA THR A 152 -2.95 1.01 26.53
C THR A 152 -2.11 -0.16 26.03
N ALA A 153 -1.03 -0.44 26.76
CA ALA A 153 -0.22 -1.64 26.55
C ALA A 153 -1.04 -2.94 26.61
N GLN A 154 -2.17 -2.94 27.31
CA GLN A 154 -3.00 -4.12 27.49
C GLN A 154 -3.81 -4.44 26.23
N ASP A 155 -4.35 -3.43 25.54
CA ASP A 155 -5.13 -3.64 24.31
C ASP A 155 -4.28 -4.30 23.21
N LEU A 156 -3.01 -3.90 23.11
CA LEU A 156 -2.05 -4.50 22.18
C LEU A 156 -1.78 -5.98 22.49
N ILE A 157 -1.68 -6.32 23.79
CA ILE A 157 -1.47 -7.70 24.24
C ILE A 157 -2.72 -8.54 23.97
N ASP A 158 -3.89 -8.01 24.31
CA ASP A 158 -5.17 -8.71 24.17
C ASP A 158 -5.52 -8.96 22.70
N ALA A 159 -5.08 -8.07 21.81
CA ALA A 159 -5.22 -8.24 20.36
C ALA A 159 -4.08 -9.04 19.70
N ASP A 160 -3.09 -9.54 20.48
CA ASP A 160 -1.92 -10.29 19.98
C ASP A 160 -1.13 -9.53 18.90
N ILE A 161 -0.99 -8.21 19.05
CA ILE A 161 -0.29 -7.38 18.06
C ILE A 161 1.21 -7.71 18.04
N ARG A 162 1.78 -7.83 16.84
CA ARG A 162 3.22 -8.10 16.65
C ARG A 162 4.03 -6.93 17.19
N GLN A 163 5.04 -7.22 18.00
CA GLN A 163 5.94 -6.21 18.58
C GLN A 163 7.41 -6.60 18.45
N VAL A 164 8.22 -5.61 18.07
CA VAL A 164 9.65 -5.80 17.81
C VAL A 164 10.46 -5.42 19.04
N PHE A 165 10.27 -4.19 19.56
CA PHE A 165 10.99 -3.56 20.67
C PHE A 165 12.45 -3.20 20.42
N GLU A 166 13.18 -4.03 19.67
CA GLU A 166 14.60 -3.83 19.44
C GLU A 166 14.87 -2.69 18.44
N ARG A 167 15.74 -1.72 18.80
CA ARG A 167 16.18 -0.62 17.93
C ARG A 167 17.64 -0.73 17.47
N CYS A 168 18.43 -1.57 18.14
CA CYS A 168 19.82 -1.89 17.78
C CYS A 168 20.05 -3.41 17.84
N ASP A 169 20.81 -3.92 16.88
CA ASP A 169 21.39 -5.26 16.92
C ASP A 169 22.48 -5.38 18.00
N SER A 170 22.71 -6.61 18.44
CA SER A 170 23.75 -6.92 19.43
C SER A 170 25.13 -6.45 18.94
N GLY A 171 25.75 -5.56 19.72
CA GLY A 171 27.09 -5.03 19.43
C GLY A 171 27.11 -3.74 18.60
N SER A 172 25.96 -3.25 18.14
CA SER A 172 25.83 -1.94 17.47
C SER A 172 25.34 -0.84 18.45
N GLY A 173 24.76 -1.23 19.59
CA GLY A 173 24.27 -0.34 20.64
C GLY A 173 23.28 -1.07 21.55
N SER A 174 22.56 -0.32 22.39
CA SER A 174 21.40 -0.85 23.12
C SER A 174 20.35 0.23 23.27
N HIS A 175 19.31 0.13 22.43
CA HIS A 175 18.09 0.91 22.53
C HIS A 175 16.90 -0.07 22.39
N VAL A 176 15.93 0.07 23.29
CA VAL A 176 14.72 -0.75 23.33
C VAL A 176 13.55 0.19 23.52
N SER A 177 12.51 0.03 22.71
CA SER A 177 11.30 0.83 22.79
C SER A 177 10.34 0.31 23.87
N SER A 178 9.49 1.18 24.39
CA SER A 178 8.26 0.81 25.07
C SER A 178 7.25 0.24 24.07
N ARG A 179 6.14 -0.34 24.56
CA ARG A 179 5.06 -0.85 23.69
C ARG A 179 4.41 0.24 22.85
N VAL A 180 4.33 1.46 23.36
CA VAL A 180 3.70 2.58 22.67
C VAL A 180 4.66 3.17 21.64
N GLN A 181 5.95 3.31 21.97
CA GLN A 181 7.01 3.68 21.01
C GLN A 181 7.16 2.63 19.90
N ASP A 182 6.93 1.34 20.20
CA ASP A 182 6.97 0.28 19.20
C ASP A 182 5.82 0.35 18.17
N LEU A 183 4.80 1.19 18.39
CA LEU A 183 3.77 1.48 17.39
C LEU A 183 4.26 2.61 16.49
N GLU A 184 4.23 2.38 15.18
CA GLU A 184 4.62 3.36 14.16
C GLU A 184 3.44 3.48 13.17
N PRO A 185 2.42 4.32 13.45
CA PRO A 185 1.28 4.47 12.56
C PRO A 185 1.70 5.07 11.22
N LYS A 186 1.28 4.41 10.12
CA LYS A 186 1.72 4.75 8.76
C LYS A 186 0.71 5.52 7.94
N ALA A 187 -0.55 5.13 8.06
CA ALA A 187 -1.64 5.63 7.25
C ALA A 187 -2.91 5.71 8.08
N VAL A 188 -3.80 6.61 7.67
CA VAL A 188 -5.11 6.80 8.31
C VAL A 188 -6.17 7.01 7.24
N HIS A 189 -7.32 6.38 7.44
CA HIS A 189 -8.50 6.53 6.58
C HIS A 189 -9.72 6.82 7.45
N LEU A 190 -10.26 8.03 7.34
CA LEU A 190 -11.55 8.37 7.95
C LEU A 190 -12.69 7.93 7.03
N ALA A 191 -13.42 6.92 7.47
CA ALA A 191 -14.54 6.39 6.70
C ALA A 191 -15.84 7.20 6.91
N SER A 192 -16.82 6.95 6.05
CA SER A 192 -18.14 7.60 6.05
C SER A 192 -18.94 7.42 7.34
N ASN A 193 -18.60 6.44 8.18
CA ASN A 193 -19.24 6.20 9.48
C ASN A 193 -18.58 6.98 10.63
N ASN A 194 -17.69 7.94 10.34
CA ASN A 194 -16.90 8.68 11.32
C ASN A 194 -16.04 7.79 12.23
N VAL A 195 -15.52 6.70 11.67
CA VAL A 195 -14.46 5.89 12.30
C VAL A 195 -13.15 6.16 11.57
N GLY A 196 -12.12 6.51 12.33
CA GLY A 196 -10.75 6.60 11.85
C GLY A 196 -10.09 5.24 11.95
N TYR A 197 -9.74 4.68 10.81
CA TYR A 197 -8.91 3.47 10.76
C TYR A 197 -7.46 3.89 10.64
N ILE A 198 -6.57 3.27 11.41
CA ILE A 198 -5.12 3.55 11.41
C ILE A 198 -4.37 2.28 11.09
N ILE A 199 -3.41 2.36 10.17
CA ILE A 199 -2.49 1.26 9.84
C ILE A 199 -1.24 1.37 10.71
N PHE A 200 -0.83 0.24 11.30
CA PHE A 200 0.48 0.05 11.94
C PHE A 200 1.21 -1.04 11.16
N GLN A 201 1.89 -0.63 10.09
CA GLN A 201 2.34 -1.51 9.02
C GLN A 201 3.35 -2.55 9.52
N GLU A 202 4.36 -2.10 10.26
CA GLU A 202 5.45 -2.91 10.84
C GLU A 202 4.91 -3.88 11.92
N ASN A 203 3.86 -3.47 12.64
CA ASN A 203 3.15 -4.29 13.62
C ASN A 203 2.10 -5.23 12.99
N ASN A 204 1.93 -5.19 11.67
CA ASN A 204 0.95 -6.01 10.93
C ASN A 204 -0.48 -5.87 11.50
N ALA A 205 -0.89 -4.62 11.76
CA ALA A 205 -2.13 -4.34 12.47
C ALA A 205 -2.88 -3.13 11.90
N ILE A 206 -4.17 -3.08 12.20
CA ILE A 206 -5.03 -1.91 12.01
C ILE A 206 -5.64 -1.57 13.37
N ALA A 207 -5.98 -0.32 13.62
CA ALA A 207 -6.87 0.06 14.72
C ALA A 207 -8.03 0.92 14.24
N ALA A 208 -9.17 0.85 14.94
CA ALA A 208 -10.32 1.71 14.72
C ALA A 208 -10.50 2.68 15.90
N LEU A 209 -10.75 3.94 15.58
CA LEU A 209 -11.06 5.02 16.51
C LEU A 209 -12.43 5.59 16.17
N ASN A 210 -13.45 5.30 16.99
CA ASN A 210 -14.80 5.78 16.75
C ASN A 210 -14.96 7.24 17.22
N LEU A 211 -15.13 8.17 16.28
CA LEU A 211 -15.19 9.60 16.57
C LEU A 211 -16.55 10.08 17.10
N THR A 212 -17.59 9.23 17.00
CA THR A 212 -18.92 9.54 17.54
C THR A 212 -18.99 9.37 19.06
N VAL A 213 -18.04 8.65 19.64
CA VAL A 213 -17.89 8.52 21.10
C VAL A 213 -17.33 9.83 21.66
N GLY A 214 -17.78 10.22 22.86
CA GLY A 214 -17.30 11.41 23.57
C GLY A 214 -15.81 11.35 23.95
N ALA A 215 -15.38 12.21 24.87
CA ALA A 215 -13.99 12.25 25.31
C ALA A 215 -13.50 10.91 25.91
N ASN A 216 -12.20 10.63 25.79
CA ASN A 216 -11.53 9.36 26.14
C ASN A 216 -11.89 8.22 25.18
N ARG A 217 -11.38 8.30 23.96
CA ARG A 217 -11.55 7.25 22.95
C ARG A 217 -10.45 6.21 23.07
N GLU A 218 -10.83 4.95 22.88
CA GLU A 218 -9.90 3.81 22.85
C GLU A 218 -9.69 3.35 21.41
N LEU A 219 -8.49 2.83 21.13
CA LEU A 219 -8.19 2.15 19.89
C LEU A 219 -8.64 0.69 19.97
N LEU A 220 -9.51 0.28 19.05
CA LEU A 220 -9.82 -1.12 18.86
C LEU A 220 -8.86 -1.71 17.83
N PHE A 221 -7.92 -2.55 18.28
CA PHE A 221 -6.92 -3.17 17.43
C PHE A 221 -7.44 -4.42 16.69
N PHE A 222 -6.91 -4.61 15.49
CA PHE A 222 -7.15 -5.71 14.56
C PHE A 222 -5.78 -6.31 14.22
N ASN A 223 -5.57 -7.57 14.57
CA ASN A 223 -4.41 -8.31 14.07
C ASN A 223 -4.69 -8.77 12.64
N MET A 224 -3.82 -8.42 11.70
CA MET A 224 -3.96 -8.84 10.30
C MET A 224 -3.64 -10.33 10.08
N ASN A 225 -3.20 -11.06 11.11
CA ASN A 225 -2.77 -12.45 11.07
C ASN A 225 -1.68 -12.69 10.02
N ARG A 226 -1.47 -13.96 9.64
CA ARG A 226 -0.52 -14.38 8.60
C ARG A 226 -1.24 -15.19 7.53
N LYS A 227 -0.59 -15.39 6.39
CA LYS A 227 -1.01 -16.38 5.39
C LYS A 227 0.08 -17.38 5.07
N ASP A 228 -0.32 -18.54 4.58
CA ASP A 228 0.58 -19.39 3.82
C ASP A 228 1.16 -18.59 2.66
N PHE A 229 2.48 -18.52 2.63
CA PHE A 229 3.19 -17.74 1.63
C PHE A 229 3.42 -18.60 0.38
N SER A 230 3.13 -18.02 -0.77
CA SER A 230 3.55 -18.53 -2.06
C SER A 230 4.47 -17.53 -2.74
N ILE A 231 5.51 -18.06 -3.38
CA ILE A 231 6.42 -17.33 -4.25
C ILE A 231 6.68 -18.21 -5.46
N SER A 232 6.72 -17.61 -6.64
CA SER A 232 6.80 -18.36 -7.90
C SER A 232 5.71 -19.45 -7.96
N LEU A 233 4.56 -19.15 -7.34
CA LEU A 233 3.33 -19.95 -7.36
C LEU A 233 3.45 -21.33 -6.70
N LYS A 234 4.45 -21.47 -5.83
CA LYS A 234 4.63 -22.63 -4.96
C LYS A 234 4.29 -22.23 -3.54
N THR A 235 3.15 -22.70 -3.02
CA THR A 235 2.90 -22.64 -1.57
C THR A 235 3.90 -23.55 -0.86
N ARG A 236 4.57 -23.01 0.15
CA ARG A 236 5.59 -23.74 0.92
C ARG A 236 5.09 -23.93 2.35
N PRO A 237 4.77 -25.17 2.78
CA PRO A 237 4.41 -25.43 4.18
C PRO A 237 5.47 -24.86 5.13
N GLY A 238 5.02 -24.17 6.18
CA GLY A 238 5.90 -23.57 7.18
C GLY A 238 6.48 -22.20 6.81
N VAL A 239 6.14 -21.62 5.66
CA VAL A 239 6.42 -20.21 5.35
C VAL A 239 5.15 -19.39 5.52
N GLN A 240 5.20 -18.40 6.40
CA GLN A 240 4.07 -17.54 6.74
C GLN A 240 4.38 -16.09 6.35
N GLY A 241 3.54 -15.45 5.54
CA GLY A 241 3.66 -14.04 5.18
C GLY A 241 2.85 -13.15 6.11
N LEU A 242 3.47 -12.08 6.62
CA LEU A 242 2.76 -10.95 7.22
C LEU A 242 2.06 -10.15 6.11
N TYR A 243 0.91 -9.54 6.40
CA TYR A 243 0.20 -8.72 5.41
C TYR A 243 0.78 -7.31 5.31
N GLN A 244 0.98 -6.65 6.46
CA GLN A 244 1.63 -5.35 6.59
C GLN A 244 1.07 -4.32 5.58
N PRO A 245 -0.21 -3.94 5.77
CA PRO A 245 -0.87 -3.02 4.86
C PRO A 245 -0.15 -1.66 4.84
N ASN A 246 0.03 -1.06 3.66
CA ASN A 246 0.62 0.27 3.49
C ASN A 246 -0.46 1.35 3.37
N ASP A 247 -1.47 1.06 2.57
CA ASP A 247 -2.56 1.97 2.24
C ASP A 247 -3.89 1.24 2.40
N MET A 248 -4.95 2.00 2.67
CA MET A 248 -6.30 1.46 2.76
C MET A 248 -7.35 2.45 2.34
N THR A 249 -8.48 1.89 1.94
CA THR A 249 -9.72 2.63 1.78
C THR A 249 -10.87 1.79 2.31
N SER A 250 -12.09 2.30 2.24
CA SER A 250 -13.28 1.61 2.70
C SER A 250 -14.41 1.68 1.69
N PHE A 251 -15.28 0.69 1.68
CA PHE A 251 -16.56 0.78 1.01
C PHE A 251 -17.68 0.20 1.87
N GLU A 252 -18.90 0.64 1.62
CA GLU A 252 -20.09 0.02 2.19
C GLU A 252 -20.76 -0.90 1.17
N MET A 253 -21.17 -2.09 1.62
CA MET A 253 -21.92 -3.04 0.83
C MET A 253 -22.92 -3.78 1.72
N ASN A 254 -24.20 -3.76 1.33
CA ASN A 254 -25.31 -4.35 2.10
C ASN A 254 -25.40 -3.85 3.56
N GLY A 255 -25.14 -2.55 3.80
CA GLY A 255 -25.19 -1.98 5.14
C GLY A 255 -24.01 -2.34 6.05
N LYS A 256 -22.99 -3.02 5.52
CA LYS A 256 -21.75 -3.33 6.22
C LYS A 256 -20.59 -2.54 5.64
N MET A 257 -19.70 -2.09 6.51
CA MET A 257 -18.46 -1.44 6.12
C MET A 257 -17.34 -2.47 5.98
N TYR A 258 -16.56 -2.32 4.93
CA TYR A 258 -15.37 -3.12 4.69
C TYR A 258 -14.17 -2.21 4.49
N LEU A 259 -13.03 -2.61 5.05
CA LEU A 259 -11.73 -2.04 4.67
C LEU A 259 -11.15 -2.85 3.53
N VAL A 260 -10.44 -2.17 2.65
CA VAL A 260 -9.62 -2.79 1.62
C VAL A 260 -8.20 -2.29 1.79
N THR A 261 -7.25 -3.22 1.86
CA THR A 261 -5.86 -2.90 2.21
C THR A 261 -4.89 -3.32 1.10
N ALA A 262 -3.91 -2.48 0.79
CA ALA A 262 -2.78 -2.81 -0.06
C ALA A 262 -1.66 -3.42 0.80
N ASP A 263 -1.43 -4.73 0.68
CA ASP A 263 -0.56 -5.52 1.58
C ASP A 263 0.90 -5.49 1.10
N GLN A 264 1.54 -4.33 1.26
CA GLN A 264 2.89 -4.05 0.72
C GLN A 264 3.99 -4.86 1.39
N GLY A 265 4.01 -4.89 2.73
CA GLY A 265 5.22 -5.24 3.48
C GLY A 265 6.01 -4.04 3.96
N SER A 266 6.61 -4.19 5.15
CA SER A 266 7.64 -3.29 5.68
C SER A 266 8.61 -4.09 6.53
N ILE A 267 9.90 -3.85 6.39
CA ILE A 267 10.94 -4.46 7.22
C ILE A 267 11.53 -3.35 8.07
N ARG A 268 11.46 -3.49 9.40
CA ARG A 268 12.11 -2.57 10.32
C ARG A 268 13.61 -2.62 10.16
N ARG A 269 14.15 -1.51 9.66
CA ARG A 269 15.58 -1.27 9.48
C ARG A 269 15.91 0.12 10.00
N TYR A 270 16.84 0.20 10.94
CA TYR A 270 17.27 1.44 11.57
C TYR A 270 18.77 1.61 11.49
N GLN A 271 19.21 2.88 11.38
CA GLN A 271 20.62 3.24 11.42
C GLN A 271 20.82 4.62 12.05
N PHE A 272 21.38 4.67 13.26
CA PHE A 272 21.69 5.90 14.01
C PHE A 272 23.10 5.79 14.60
N GLY A 273 24.03 6.64 14.17
CA GLY A 273 25.42 6.55 14.61
C GLY A 273 26.03 5.15 14.37
N THR A 274 26.42 4.46 15.45
CA THR A 274 26.90 3.06 15.41
C THR A 274 25.80 2.02 15.55
N CYS A 275 24.60 2.43 16.00
CA CYS A 275 23.45 1.55 16.15
C CYS A 275 22.87 1.24 14.77
N GLN A 276 22.74 -0.06 14.51
CA GLN A 276 22.11 -0.61 13.31
C GLN A 276 21.17 -1.72 13.73
N PHE A 277 20.03 -1.81 13.08
CA PHE A 277 19.06 -2.88 13.27
C PHE A 277 18.45 -3.25 11.92
N ASP A 278 18.34 -4.55 11.66
CA ASP A 278 17.55 -5.11 10.56
C ASP A 278 16.80 -6.32 11.13
N GLU A 279 15.48 -6.28 11.19
CA GLU A 279 14.72 -7.43 11.72
C GLU A 279 14.76 -8.67 10.80
N SER A 280 15.36 -8.55 9.62
CA SER A 280 15.41 -9.58 8.59
C SER A 280 16.82 -10.13 8.32
N VAL A 281 16.88 -11.38 7.84
CA VAL A 281 18.07 -12.00 7.25
C VAL A 281 17.66 -12.78 5.99
N ASP A 282 18.58 -13.01 5.06
CA ASP A 282 18.31 -13.87 3.90
C ASP A 282 18.16 -15.35 4.31
N GLY A 283 17.58 -16.17 3.43
CA GLY A 283 17.30 -17.58 3.70
C GLY A 283 18.54 -18.42 4.03
N VAL A 284 19.66 -18.18 3.35
CA VAL A 284 20.91 -18.93 3.55
C VAL A 284 21.47 -18.64 4.94
N THR A 285 21.49 -17.36 5.32
CA THR A 285 21.92 -16.90 6.65
C THR A 285 20.97 -17.44 7.72
N TRP A 286 19.66 -17.37 7.49
CA TRP A 286 18.64 -17.81 8.45
C TRP A 286 18.84 -19.27 8.87
N ILE A 287 19.04 -20.19 7.91
CA ILE A 287 19.21 -21.62 8.22
C ILE A 287 20.55 -21.96 8.89
N SER A 288 21.54 -21.05 8.82
CA SER A 288 22.84 -21.20 9.48
C SER A 288 22.80 -20.80 10.96
N GLU A 289 21.92 -19.85 11.30
CA GLU A 289 21.80 -19.27 12.64
C GLU A 289 20.61 -19.84 13.44
N ASN A 290 19.65 -20.46 12.76
CA ASN A 290 18.39 -20.89 13.33
C ASN A 290 18.03 -22.35 12.98
N GLN A 291 17.07 -22.89 13.71
CA GLN A 291 16.60 -24.25 13.56
C GLN A 291 15.08 -24.33 13.69
N PHE A 292 14.48 -25.32 13.03
CA PHE A 292 13.07 -25.64 13.13
C PHE A 292 12.78 -26.56 14.32
N SER A 293 11.63 -26.40 14.93
CA SER A 293 11.10 -27.28 15.98
C SER A 293 10.33 -28.46 15.37
N ASN A 294 9.64 -29.25 16.19
CA ASN A 294 8.66 -30.25 15.74
C ASN A 294 7.30 -29.66 15.33
N GLY A 295 7.13 -28.33 15.31
CA GLY A 295 5.96 -27.66 14.74
C GLY A 295 5.85 -27.86 13.23
N LEU A 296 6.96 -28.19 12.56
CA LEU A 296 7.01 -28.65 11.17
C LEU A 296 7.40 -30.11 11.10
N SER A 297 6.83 -30.84 10.14
CA SER A 297 7.23 -32.22 9.87
C SER A 297 8.69 -32.27 9.42
N SER A 298 9.40 -33.36 9.70
CA SER A 298 10.80 -33.50 9.27
C SER A 298 10.96 -33.41 7.75
N ALA A 299 9.94 -33.80 6.98
CA ALA A 299 9.94 -33.66 5.53
C ALA A 299 9.85 -32.19 5.09
N ASP A 300 8.98 -31.40 5.75
CA ASP A 300 8.84 -29.96 5.46
C ASP A 300 10.09 -29.20 5.87
N GLN A 301 10.69 -29.54 7.01
CA GLN A 301 11.96 -28.94 7.45
C GLN A 301 13.07 -29.16 6.42
N GLU A 302 13.23 -30.39 5.91
CA GLU A 302 14.24 -30.69 4.90
C GLU A 302 13.98 -29.96 3.57
N ALA A 303 12.72 -29.90 3.15
CA ALA A 303 12.32 -29.18 1.96
C ALA A 303 12.59 -27.67 2.08
N LEU A 304 12.29 -27.07 3.24
CA LEU A 304 12.57 -25.65 3.50
C LEU A 304 14.06 -25.39 3.57
N ARG A 305 14.85 -26.22 4.26
CA ARG A 305 16.31 -26.07 4.29
C ARG A 305 16.91 -26.12 2.90
N THR A 306 16.45 -27.05 2.07
CA THR A 306 16.89 -27.15 0.67
C THR A 306 16.54 -25.88 -0.11
N ALA A 307 15.30 -25.39 0.00
CA ALA A 307 14.86 -24.20 -0.72
C ALA A 307 15.53 -22.91 -0.23
N MET A 308 15.73 -22.76 1.08
CA MET A 308 16.40 -21.60 1.69
C MET A 308 17.93 -21.62 1.48
N ASN A 309 18.51 -22.76 1.12
CA ASN A 309 19.91 -22.83 0.72
C ASN A 309 20.13 -22.55 -0.78
N ASP A 310 19.06 -22.46 -1.58
CA ASP A 310 19.12 -22.21 -3.02
C ASP A 310 18.73 -20.76 -3.34
N PRO A 311 19.67 -19.91 -3.82
CA PRO A 311 19.38 -18.53 -4.23
C PRO A 311 18.35 -18.39 -5.35
N ALA A 312 18.10 -19.44 -6.14
CA ALA A 312 17.05 -19.46 -7.17
C ALA A 312 15.65 -19.77 -6.63
N GLU A 313 15.55 -20.19 -5.36
CA GLU A 313 14.29 -20.45 -4.67
C GLU A 313 14.12 -19.45 -3.50
N LEU A 314 14.34 -19.88 -2.25
CA LEU A 314 14.11 -19.04 -1.07
C LEU A 314 15.40 -18.44 -0.49
N GLY A 315 16.57 -18.78 -1.02
CA GLY A 315 17.83 -18.37 -0.40
C GLY A 315 18.10 -16.87 -0.42
N ARG A 316 17.48 -16.12 -1.34
CA ARG A 316 17.54 -14.66 -1.35
C ARG A 316 16.43 -14.01 -0.52
N LEU A 317 15.33 -14.73 -0.27
CA LEU A 317 14.15 -14.17 0.39
C LEU A 317 14.48 -13.72 1.82
N ARG A 318 13.94 -12.58 2.23
CA ARG A 318 14.09 -12.06 3.59
C ARG A 318 13.12 -12.72 4.57
N PHE A 319 13.67 -13.22 5.67
CA PHE A 319 12.94 -13.85 6.77
C PHE A 319 13.16 -13.07 8.06
N SER A 320 12.12 -13.00 8.90
CA SER A 320 12.25 -12.46 10.25
C SER A 320 13.26 -13.27 11.07
N LYS A 321 14.17 -12.57 11.74
CA LYS A 321 15.13 -13.15 12.70
C LYS A 321 14.66 -13.04 14.15
N LEU A 322 13.46 -12.48 14.37
CA LEU A 322 12.96 -12.17 15.70
C LEU A 322 12.60 -13.44 16.47
N ARG A 323 13.04 -13.51 17.72
CA ARG A 323 12.69 -14.59 18.66
C ARG A 323 11.36 -14.32 19.36
N LYS A 324 10.29 -14.07 18.60
CA LYS A 324 8.93 -13.81 19.10
C LYS A 324 7.96 -14.89 18.60
N ALA A 325 6.96 -15.22 19.40
CA ALA A 325 5.93 -16.21 19.02
C ALA A 325 5.15 -15.76 17.77
N THR A 326 4.93 -14.44 17.63
CA THR A 326 4.32 -13.81 16.44
C THR A 326 5.10 -14.04 15.15
N ASP A 327 6.37 -14.39 15.26
CA ASP A 327 7.31 -14.62 14.16
C ASP A 327 7.71 -16.10 14.04
N GLY A 328 7.07 -16.97 14.83
CA GLY A 328 7.24 -18.43 14.77
C GLY A 328 8.20 -19.00 15.80
N TRP A 329 8.83 -18.18 16.64
CA TRP A 329 9.76 -18.68 17.66
C TRP A 329 9.05 -19.42 18.79
N ASN A 330 9.51 -20.63 19.07
CA ASN A 330 9.07 -21.45 20.18
C ASN A 330 10.15 -21.48 21.27
N GLY A 331 9.92 -20.72 22.33
CA GLY A 331 10.86 -20.60 23.46
C GLY A 331 11.09 -21.89 24.24
N PHE A 332 10.18 -22.86 24.17
CA PHE A 332 10.37 -24.17 24.82
C PHE A 332 11.40 -25.02 24.10
N TYR A 333 11.40 -24.99 22.75
CA TYR A 333 12.33 -25.75 21.93
C TYR A 333 13.59 -24.97 21.55
N GLY A 334 13.62 -23.65 21.74
CA GLY A 334 14.71 -22.81 21.24
C GLY A 334 14.84 -22.90 19.72
N ALA A 335 13.70 -22.95 19.03
CA ALA A 335 13.59 -23.25 17.61
C ALA A 335 12.29 -22.63 17.04
N TYR A 336 12.12 -22.61 15.72
CA TYR A 336 10.96 -22.03 15.06
C TYR A 336 9.94 -23.09 14.64
N ASP A 337 8.65 -22.85 14.95
CA ASP A 337 7.52 -23.65 14.48
C ASP A 337 7.15 -23.32 13.03
N PHE A 338 7.55 -22.15 12.52
CA PHE A 338 7.45 -21.72 11.12
C PHE A 338 8.39 -20.54 10.88
N VAL A 339 8.68 -20.21 9.62
CA VAL A 339 9.43 -18.99 9.24
C VAL A 339 8.47 -17.91 8.77
N THR A 340 8.81 -16.66 9.10
CA THR A 340 7.99 -15.48 8.76
C THR A 340 8.68 -14.65 7.68
N VAL A 341 7.92 -14.24 6.67
CA VAL A 341 8.34 -13.33 5.59
C VAL A 341 7.50 -12.05 5.60
N PHE A 342 7.97 -11.03 4.91
CA PHE A 342 7.40 -9.69 4.93
C PHE A 342 6.56 -9.40 3.68
N GLY A 343 5.46 -8.68 3.90
CA GLY A 343 4.51 -8.29 2.87
C GLY A 343 3.57 -9.40 2.39
N GLY A 344 2.31 -9.02 2.23
CA GLY A 344 1.29 -9.91 1.69
C GLY A 344 1.44 -10.11 0.19
N ARG A 345 2.04 -9.17 -0.55
CA ARG A 345 2.10 -9.22 -2.03
C ARG A 345 0.71 -9.34 -2.66
N SER A 346 -0.27 -8.71 -2.01
CA SER A 346 -1.69 -8.93 -2.24
C SER A 346 -2.51 -7.71 -1.85
N PHE A 347 -3.82 -7.84 -1.96
CA PHE A 347 -4.74 -6.98 -1.22
C PHE A 347 -5.70 -7.83 -0.40
N SER A 348 -6.28 -7.22 0.63
CA SER A 348 -7.23 -7.89 1.52
C SER A 348 -8.52 -7.10 1.68
N ILE A 349 -9.62 -7.78 1.97
CA ILE A 349 -10.88 -7.17 2.42
C ILE A 349 -11.15 -7.62 3.85
N VAL A 350 -11.40 -6.66 4.74
CA VAL A 350 -11.66 -6.85 6.17
C VAL A 350 -13.08 -6.41 6.50
N ASP A 351 -13.88 -7.31 7.10
CA ASP A 351 -15.16 -6.96 7.72
C ASP A 351 -14.86 -6.29 9.07
N VAL A 352 -15.24 -5.01 9.20
CA VAL A 352 -14.86 -4.18 10.35
C VAL A 352 -15.59 -4.60 11.62
N ASP A 353 -16.82 -5.10 11.52
CA ASP A 353 -17.62 -5.53 12.66
C ASP A 353 -17.11 -6.87 13.19
N ALA A 354 -16.81 -7.79 12.27
CA ALA A 354 -16.20 -9.08 12.61
C ALA A 354 -14.74 -8.94 13.05
N ARG A 355 -14.08 -7.83 12.68
CA ARG A 355 -12.65 -7.57 12.86
C ARG A 355 -11.80 -8.69 12.25
N GLN A 356 -12.23 -9.16 11.09
CA GLN A 356 -11.65 -10.32 10.42
C GLN A 356 -11.52 -10.06 8.93
N ARG A 357 -10.38 -10.49 8.39
CA ARG A 357 -10.21 -10.58 6.94
C ARG A 357 -11.15 -11.65 6.39
N ILE A 358 -11.92 -11.27 5.38
CA ILE A 358 -12.86 -12.14 4.67
C ILE A 358 -12.37 -12.52 3.27
N TYR A 359 -11.40 -11.79 2.73
CA TYR A 359 -10.80 -12.08 1.44
C TYR A 359 -9.32 -11.68 1.41
N ASN A 360 -8.53 -12.45 0.66
CA ASN A 360 -7.18 -12.08 0.22
C ASN A 360 -6.99 -12.51 -1.23
N SER A 361 -6.31 -11.71 -2.04
CA SER A 361 -6.01 -12.06 -3.44
C SER A 361 -4.93 -13.14 -3.60
N GLY A 362 -4.42 -13.71 -2.51
CA GLY A 362 -3.38 -14.73 -2.54
C GLY A 362 -2.13 -14.18 -3.23
N ASP A 363 -1.76 -14.81 -4.33
CA ASP A 363 -0.64 -14.50 -5.21
C ASP A 363 -1.09 -14.07 -6.61
N ASP A 364 -2.32 -13.57 -6.76
CA ASP A 364 -2.87 -13.11 -8.05
C ASP A 364 -1.94 -12.13 -8.79
N PHE A 365 -1.27 -11.24 -8.06
CA PHE A 365 -0.39 -10.22 -8.63
C PHE A 365 0.80 -10.85 -9.37
N GLU A 366 1.38 -11.90 -8.81
CA GLU A 366 2.48 -12.65 -9.41
C GLU A 366 1.94 -13.65 -10.45
N ARG A 367 0.82 -14.32 -10.18
CA ARG A 367 0.16 -15.31 -11.07
C ARG A 367 -0.23 -14.71 -12.42
N TYR A 368 -0.67 -13.46 -12.46
CA TYR A 368 -0.99 -12.76 -13.70
C TYR A 368 0.13 -12.92 -14.75
N PHE A 369 1.39 -12.79 -14.33
CA PHE A 369 2.53 -12.78 -15.24
C PHE A 369 2.78 -14.12 -15.93
N GLU A 370 2.27 -15.26 -15.45
CA GLU A 370 2.40 -16.54 -16.16
C GLU A 370 1.74 -16.52 -17.54
N THR A 371 0.57 -15.87 -17.61
CA THR A 371 -0.27 -15.82 -18.81
C THR A 371 -0.11 -14.51 -19.59
N ALA A 372 0.62 -13.55 -19.03
CA ALA A 372 0.81 -12.24 -19.63
C ALA A 372 1.68 -12.29 -20.91
N SER A 373 1.65 -11.19 -21.66
CA SER A 373 2.53 -10.98 -22.81
C SER A 373 4.01 -10.97 -22.39
N ASP A 374 4.92 -11.23 -23.33
CA ASP A 374 6.38 -11.23 -23.05
C ASP A 374 6.86 -9.88 -22.49
N ARG A 375 6.26 -8.78 -22.96
CA ARG A 375 6.51 -7.43 -22.44
C ARG A 375 6.16 -7.34 -20.95
N HIS A 376 5.02 -7.85 -20.52
CA HIS A 376 4.65 -7.86 -19.10
C HIS A 376 5.50 -8.85 -18.30
N LYS A 377 5.74 -10.06 -18.82
CA LYS A 377 6.61 -11.06 -18.18
C LYS A 377 7.97 -10.50 -17.81
N SER A 378 8.56 -9.70 -18.71
CA SER A 378 9.85 -9.03 -18.46
C SER A 378 9.85 -8.03 -17.30
N MET A 379 8.68 -7.69 -16.76
CA MET A 379 8.49 -6.80 -15.61
C MET A 379 8.09 -7.54 -14.33
N TYR A 380 8.03 -8.88 -14.34
CA TYR A 380 7.73 -9.68 -13.15
C TYR A 380 8.64 -9.30 -11.99
N ASN A 381 8.05 -8.80 -10.89
CA ASN A 381 8.73 -8.30 -9.69
C ASN A 381 10.00 -7.50 -9.99
N ALA A 382 9.96 -6.71 -11.07
CA ALA A 382 11.06 -5.83 -11.38
C ALA A 382 11.09 -4.67 -10.38
N GLY A 383 12.29 -4.22 -10.05
CA GLY A 383 12.51 -3.02 -9.24
C GLY A 383 12.64 -1.77 -10.10
N VAL A 384 12.70 -0.61 -9.45
CA VAL A 384 13.08 0.64 -10.12
C VAL A 384 14.60 0.74 -10.18
N GLY A 385 15.17 0.22 -11.27
CA GLY A 385 16.61 0.29 -11.51
C GLY A 385 17.15 1.67 -11.89
N PRO A 386 18.48 1.81 -12.05
CA PRO A 386 19.12 3.01 -12.56
C PRO A 386 18.46 3.52 -13.84
N GLU A 387 18.42 4.83 -13.99
CA GLU A 387 17.68 5.45 -15.09
C GLU A 387 18.17 5.04 -16.48
N ASN A 388 19.47 4.72 -16.63
CA ASN A 388 20.13 4.48 -17.91
C ASN A 388 20.20 2.99 -18.32
N VAL A 389 19.47 2.10 -17.63
CA VAL A 389 19.40 0.69 -18.00
C VAL A 389 17.97 0.30 -18.36
N ALA A 390 17.83 -0.64 -19.29
CA ALA A 390 16.52 -1.13 -19.71
C ALA A 390 15.73 -1.65 -18.49
N GLN A 391 14.46 -1.26 -18.39
CA GLN A 391 13.57 -1.64 -17.28
C GLN A 391 13.54 -3.17 -17.06
N SER A 392 13.46 -3.93 -18.16
CA SER A 392 13.45 -5.40 -18.14
C SER A 392 14.72 -6.06 -17.60
N SER A 393 15.86 -5.35 -17.56
CA SER A 393 17.09 -5.88 -16.94
C SER A 393 17.01 -6.02 -15.42
N TRP A 394 15.96 -5.43 -14.82
CA TRP A 394 15.66 -5.49 -13.40
C TRP A 394 14.56 -6.49 -13.05
N GLN A 395 14.18 -7.37 -13.98
CA GLN A 395 13.27 -8.49 -13.70
C GLN A 395 13.69 -9.26 -12.45
N ASP A 396 12.72 -9.60 -11.61
CA ASP A 396 12.88 -10.44 -10.41
C ASP A 396 13.85 -9.90 -9.34
N ARG A 397 14.06 -8.58 -9.32
CA ARG A 397 14.90 -7.93 -8.30
C ARG A 397 14.20 -7.76 -6.96
N GLU A 398 12.87 -7.67 -6.96
CA GLU A 398 12.07 -7.42 -5.75
C GLU A 398 11.49 -8.69 -5.13
N SER A 399 11.52 -9.84 -5.83
CA SER A 399 11.10 -11.13 -5.28
C SER A 399 11.82 -11.56 -3.99
N PRO A 400 13.10 -11.22 -3.76
CA PRO A 400 13.76 -11.43 -2.46
C PRO A 400 13.23 -10.57 -1.31
N GLU A 401 12.62 -9.42 -1.61
CA GLU A 401 12.13 -8.47 -0.63
C GLU A 401 10.58 -8.50 -0.63
N LEU A 402 9.92 -7.46 -1.15
CA LEU A 402 8.46 -7.26 -1.05
C LEU A 402 7.68 -7.61 -2.33
N GLY A 403 8.35 -8.14 -3.35
CA GLY A 403 7.74 -8.58 -4.61
C GLY A 403 7.02 -7.44 -5.35
N PRO A 404 5.71 -7.54 -5.63
CA PRO A 404 4.93 -6.47 -6.27
C PRO A 404 4.80 -5.19 -5.43
N ALA A 405 4.96 -5.28 -4.10
CA ALA A 405 4.86 -4.17 -3.14
C ALA A 405 3.69 -3.19 -3.43
N PRO A 406 2.42 -3.65 -3.36
CA PRO A 406 1.27 -2.79 -3.66
C PRO A 406 1.22 -1.56 -2.74
N SER A 407 1.18 -0.37 -3.32
CA SER A 407 1.48 0.89 -2.59
C SER A 407 0.30 1.84 -2.44
N ALA A 408 -0.67 1.79 -3.34
CA ALA A 408 -1.83 2.68 -3.34
C ALA A 408 -3.11 1.92 -3.73
N ILE A 409 -4.25 2.36 -3.20
CA ILE A 409 -5.55 1.71 -3.45
C ILE A 409 -6.69 2.72 -3.59
N ALA A 410 -7.62 2.43 -4.51
CA ALA A 410 -8.84 3.22 -4.68
C ALA A 410 -10.03 2.31 -4.97
N VAL A 411 -11.23 2.78 -4.61
CA VAL A 411 -12.49 2.07 -4.87
C VAL A 411 -13.46 2.96 -5.62
N ALA A 412 -14.04 2.41 -6.69
CA ALA A 412 -15.15 2.99 -7.41
C ALA A 412 -16.46 2.28 -7.06
N ASP A 413 -17.58 3.01 -7.15
CA ASP A 413 -18.93 2.45 -7.11
C ASP A 413 -19.59 2.63 -8.49
N TRP A 414 -19.81 1.52 -9.19
CA TRP A 414 -20.51 1.51 -10.47
C TRP A 414 -21.87 0.82 -10.31
N GLY A 415 -22.89 1.60 -9.96
CA GLY A 415 -24.26 1.09 -9.85
C GLY A 415 -24.42 -0.01 -8.80
N GLY A 416 -23.70 0.09 -7.68
CA GLY A 416 -23.69 -0.89 -6.58
C GLY A 416 -22.54 -1.88 -6.64
N THR A 417 -21.93 -2.08 -7.83
CA THR A 417 -20.73 -2.89 -8.00
C THR A 417 -19.52 -2.12 -7.51
N LYS A 418 -18.74 -2.70 -6.59
CA LYS A 418 -17.52 -2.06 -6.08
C LYS A 418 -16.35 -2.53 -6.93
N LEU A 419 -15.59 -1.58 -7.48
CA LEU A 419 -14.38 -1.90 -8.23
C LEU A 419 -13.16 -1.43 -7.44
N VAL A 420 -12.32 -2.37 -7.07
CA VAL A 420 -11.10 -2.12 -6.30
C VAL A 420 -9.94 -2.07 -7.27
N VAL A 421 -9.18 -0.98 -7.24
CA VAL A 421 -7.96 -0.83 -8.03
C VAL A 421 -6.76 -0.70 -7.10
N ILE A 422 -5.75 -1.54 -7.33
CA ILE A 422 -4.52 -1.59 -6.53
C ILE A 422 -3.35 -1.27 -7.44
N ALA A 423 -2.49 -0.35 -7.01
CA ALA A 423 -1.28 0.01 -7.73
C ALA A 423 -0.10 -0.92 -7.39
N ASN A 424 0.65 -1.35 -8.39
CA ASN A 424 1.96 -1.98 -8.19
C ASN A 424 2.98 -0.90 -7.82
N GLY A 425 3.57 -0.98 -6.63
CA GLY A 425 4.41 0.08 -6.08
C GLY A 425 5.81 0.15 -6.64
N ASN A 426 6.28 -0.88 -7.35
CA ASN A 426 7.60 -0.88 -7.96
C ASN A 426 7.54 -0.36 -9.40
N VAL A 427 7.08 -1.19 -10.32
CA VAL A 427 7.20 -0.95 -11.77
C VAL A 427 6.01 -0.26 -12.39
N GLY A 428 5.02 0.10 -11.56
CA GLY A 428 3.77 0.69 -11.98
C GLY A 428 2.81 -0.32 -12.58
N GLY A 429 1.61 0.16 -12.90
CA GLY A 429 0.50 -0.65 -13.34
C GLY A 429 -0.54 -0.86 -12.25
N LEU A 430 -1.75 -1.21 -12.68
CA LEU A 430 -2.94 -1.27 -11.86
C LEU A 430 -3.61 -2.64 -12.01
N TYR A 431 -3.91 -3.27 -10.89
CA TYR A 431 -4.75 -4.46 -10.81
C TYR A 431 -6.20 -4.03 -10.53
N LEU A 432 -7.14 -4.46 -11.37
CA LEU A 432 -8.57 -4.20 -11.24
C LEU A 432 -9.30 -5.46 -10.76
N TYR A 433 -10.10 -5.30 -9.71
CA TYR A 433 -10.98 -6.33 -9.19
C TYR A 433 -12.41 -5.83 -9.11
N ASN A 434 -13.33 -6.72 -9.46
CA ASN A 434 -14.75 -6.55 -9.30
C ASN A 434 -15.19 -7.24 -8.00
N VAL A 435 -15.83 -6.47 -7.12
CA VAL A 435 -16.32 -6.92 -5.82
C VAL A 435 -17.84 -6.80 -5.80
N THR A 436 -18.48 -7.94 -5.60
CA THR A 436 -19.93 -8.07 -5.47
C THR A 436 -20.28 -8.77 -4.15
N SER A 437 -21.56 -8.86 -3.87
CA SER A 437 -22.03 -9.70 -2.77
C SER A 437 -23.30 -10.42 -3.16
N GLU A 438 -23.43 -11.65 -2.66
CA GLU A 438 -24.67 -12.42 -2.72
C GLU A 438 -25.13 -12.71 -1.30
N LEU A 439 -26.44 -12.61 -1.06
CA LEU A 439 -27.04 -12.85 0.26
C LEU A 439 -26.63 -14.19 0.88
N THR A 440 -26.38 -15.21 0.05
CA THR A 440 -26.01 -16.56 0.47
C THR A 440 -24.50 -16.85 0.40
N ALA A 441 -23.73 -16.13 -0.42
CA ALA A 441 -22.31 -16.41 -0.66
C ALA A 441 -21.36 -15.37 -0.06
N GLY A 442 -21.88 -14.30 0.56
CA GLY A 442 -21.05 -13.23 1.12
C GLY A 442 -20.40 -12.38 0.04
N VAL A 443 -19.25 -11.78 0.36
CA VAL A 443 -18.44 -10.99 -0.59
C VAL A 443 -17.78 -11.91 -1.61
N GLN A 444 -17.93 -11.58 -2.89
CA GLN A 444 -17.31 -12.27 -4.01
C GLN A 444 -16.37 -11.31 -4.72
N VAL A 445 -15.21 -11.80 -5.13
CA VAL A 445 -14.17 -10.99 -5.76
C VAL A 445 -13.69 -11.68 -7.03
N ALA A 446 -13.66 -10.94 -8.13
CA ALA A 446 -13.18 -11.40 -9.42
C ALA A 446 -12.06 -10.49 -9.92
N PHE A 447 -10.94 -11.09 -10.35
CA PHE A 447 -9.89 -10.37 -11.06
C PHE A 447 -10.34 -10.06 -12.49
N GLU A 448 -10.30 -8.79 -12.87
CA GLU A 448 -10.73 -8.34 -14.20
C GLU A 448 -9.53 -8.11 -15.12
N GLN A 449 -8.51 -7.38 -14.63
CA GLN A 449 -7.42 -6.92 -15.48
C GLN A 449 -6.18 -6.52 -14.67
N TYR A 450 -5.00 -6.67 -15.28
CA TYR A 450 -3.83 -5.85 -14.99
C TYR A 450 -3.50 -4.99 -16.20
N VAL A 451 -3.33 -3.68 -15.99
CA VAL A 451 -2.96 -2.71 -17.01
C VAL A 451 -1.70 -1.97 -16.59
N ARG A 452 -0.78 -1.75 -17.53
CA ARG A 452 0.45 -1.01 -17.30
C ARG A 452 0.85 -0.25 -18.57
N ARG A 453 1.31 0.99 -18.43
CA ARG A 453 1.96 1.74 -19.52
C ARG A 453 3.46 1.48 -19.54
N GLY A 454 4.13 1.92 -20.60
CA GLY A 454 5.60 1.98 -20.60
C GLY A 454 6.30 0.78 -21.22
N ASN A 455 7.32 1.05 -22.03
CA ASN A 455 8.04 0.02 -22.78
C ASN A 455 9.14 -0.63 -21.91
N SER A 456 9.00 -1.91 -21.59
CA SER A 456 9.96 -2.63 -20.74
C SER A 456 11.34 -2.78 -21.37
N GLY A 457 11.47 -2.62 -22.68
CA GLY A 457 12.76 -2.66 -23.39
C GLY A 457 13.55 -1.35 -23.30
N GLN A 458 12.91 -0.23 -22.95
CA GLN A 458 13.58 1.07 -22.80
C GLN A 458 14.08 1.27 -21.38
N SER A 459 15.13 2.07 -21.25
CA SER A 459 15.55 2.64 -19.97
C SER A 459 14.58 3.73 -19.51
N TRP A 460 14.63 4.09 -18.23
CA TRP A 460 13.81 5.20 -17.74
C TRP A 460 14.25 6.52 -18.38
N ALA A 461 15.55 6.76 -18.57
CA ALA A 461 16.06 7.94 -19.24
C ALA A 461 15.56 8.06 -20.69
N GLU A 462 15.46 6.95 -21.43
CA GLU A 462 14.87 6.95 -22.79
C GLU A 462 13.37 7.18 -22.77
N ALA A 463 12.64 6.55 -21.85
CA ALA A 463 11.19 6.69 -21.74
C ALA A 463 10.78 8.11 -21.28
N TYR A 464 11.53 8.71 -20.37
CA TYR A 464 11.24 10.03 -19.84
C TYR A 464 11.91 11.16 -20.62
N GLY A 465 13.00 10.88 -21.34
CA GLY A 465 13.77 11.82 -22.16
C GLY A 465 14.52 12.88 -21.35
N ASN A 466 15.08 13.88 -22.05
CA ASN A 466 15.39 15.22 -21.50
C ASN A 466 14.27 16.17 -21.91
N PRO A 467 13.08 16.10 -21.29
CA PRO A 467 11.97 16.97 -21.63
C PRO A 467 12.39 18.43 -21.39
N PRO A 468 12.00 19.37 -22.26
CA PRO A 468 12.37 20.76 -22.09
C PRO A 468 11.80 21.30 -20.78
N CYS A 469 12.58 22.11 -20.06
CA CYS A 469 12.04 22.87 -18.94
C CYS A 469 10.96 23.82 -19.45
N ILE A 470 9.99 24.15 -18.59
CA ILE A 470 8.98 25.15 -18.88
C ILE A 470 9.68 26.51 -19.05
N SER A 471 10.00 26.89 -20.29
CA SER A 471 10.49 28.22 -20.60
C SER A 471 9.35 29.24 -20.47
N SER A 472 9.69 30.53 -20.34
CA SER A 472 8.77 31.68 -20.19
C SER A 472 7.74 31.88 -21.33
N GLN A 473 7.60 30.92 -22.25
CA GLN A 473 6.66 30.92 -23.37
C GLN A 473 5.42 30.02 -23.15
N GLY A 474 5.23 29.47 -21.95
CA GLY A 474 4.06 28.63 -21.62
C GLY A 474 4.20 27.18 -22.11
N PRO A 475 3.31 26.27 -21.68
CA PRO A 475 3.49 24.85 -21.90
C PRO A 475 3.28 24.49 -23.38
N ARG A 476 4.34 24.05 -24.06
CA ARG A 476 4.17 23.01 -25.07
C ARG A 476 3.99 21.70 -24.30
N ILE A 477 2.75 21.36 -23.97
CA ILE A 477 2.40 19.96 -23.74
C ILE A 477 2.53 19.32 -25.11
N ASP A 478 3.70 18.77 -25.39
CA ASP A 478 3.87 17.97 -26.57
C ASP A 478 3.10 16.67 -26.34
N ASN A 479 1.89 16.60 -26.88
CA ASN A 479 1.07 15.40 -26.93
C ASN A 479 1.67 14.34 -27.91
N ASP A 480 2.89 14.56 -28.40
CA ASP A 480 3.63 13.69 -29.34
C ASP A 480 4.73 12.87 -28.62
N ILE A 481 4.67 12.76 -27.29
CA ILE A 481 5.34 11.65 -26.59
C ILE A 481 4.47 10.42 -26.84
N ASP A 482 5.06 9.32 -27.32
CA ASP A 482 4.37 8.03 -27.37
C ASP A 482 3.96 7.65 -25.94
N ASP A 483 2.73 7.98 -25.54
CA ASP A 483 2.16 7.73 -24.21
C ASP A 483 2.20 6.24 -23.83
N ALA A 484 2.39 5.34 -24.80
CA ALA A 484 2.57 3.91 -24.57
C ALA A 484 4.01 3.54 -24.17
N ALA A 485 4.98 4.44 -24.34
CA ALA A 485 6.41 4.24 -24.04
C ALA A 485 6.80 4.64 -22.60
N VAL A 486 6.05 5.57 -21.98
CA VAL A 486 6.31 6.04 -20.61
C VAL A 486 5.50 5.23 -19.60
N GLY A 487 6.15 4.70 -18.56
CA GLY A 487 5.48 3.96 -17.48
C GLY A 487 5.06 4.87 -16.32
N GLU A 488 4.63 4.25 -15.22
CA GLU A 488 4.32 4.95 -13.96
C GLU A 488 4.90 4.20 -12.74
N PRO A 489 6.23 4.02 -12.63
CA PRO A 489 6.84 3.36 -11.48
C PRO A 489 6.59 4.14 -10.17
N GLY A 490 6.55 3.48 -9.01
CA GLY A 490 6.39 4.19 -7.74
C GLY A 490 5.10 4.99 -7.65
N ILE A 491 3.96 4.38 -7.99
CA ILE A 491 2.64 4.98 -7.76
C ILE A 491 2.47 5.15 -6.25
N SER A 492 2.37 6.39 -5.79
CA SER A 492 2.29 6.74 -4.36
C SER A 492 0.86 7.09 -3.92
N ASP A 493 -0.03 7.36 -4.88
CA ASP A 493 -1.42 7.69 -4.62
C ASP A 493 -2.31 7.25 -5.79
N LEU A 494 -3.56 6.95 -5.48
CA LEU A 494 -4.54 6.54 -6.47
C LEU A 494 -5.89 7.16 -6.13
N LEU A 495 -6.45 7.90 -7.08
CA LEU A 495 -7.75 8.55 -6.91
C LEU A 495 -8.76 7.92 -7.84
N TYR A 496 -9.99 7.76 -7.36
CA TYR A 496 -11.15 7.57 -8.22
C TYR A 496 -11.87 8.91 -8.41
N ILE A 497 -12.16 9.25 -9.66
CA ILE A 497 -12.89 10.46 -10.03
C ILE A 497 -14.09 10.05 -10.89
N GLU A 498 -15.28 10.49 -10.47
CA GLU A 498 -16.48 10.52 -11.31
C GLU A 498 -16.87 11.97 -11.54
N ASP A 499 -16.77 12.42 -12.79
CA ASP A 499 -17.16 13.77 -13.20
C ASP A 499 -17.79 13.76 -14.59
N ASN A 500 -18.92 14.46 -14.74
CA ASN A 500 -19.65 14.60 -16.00
C ASN A 500 -19.93 13.26 -16.75
N GLY A 501 -20.13 12.18 -16.00
CA GLY A 501 -20.35 10.84 -16.53
C GLY A 501 -19.08 10.09 -16.99
N VAL A 502 -17.91 10.74 -16.90
CA VAL A 502 -16.61 10.08 -17.03
C VAL A 502 -16.21 9.51 -15.68
N ARG A 503 -15.79 8.25 -15.67
CA ARG A 503 -15.27 7.57 -14.49
C ARG A 503 -13.85 7.17 -14.76
N MET A 504 -12.93 7.57 -13.90
CA MET A 504 -11.52 7.31 -14.12
C MET A 504 -10.76 7.11 -12.82
N PHE A 505 -9.63 6.43 -12.93
CA PHE A 505 -8.61 6.41 -11.90
C PHE A 505 -7.44 7.29 -12.31
N VAL A 506 -6.88 8.02 -11.35
CA VAL A 506 -5.67 8.84 -11.55
C VAL A 506 -4.57 8.26 -10.68
N ALA A 507 -3.56 7.66 -11.33
CA ALA A 507 -2.37 7.16 -10.65
C ALA A 507 -1.33 8.29 -10.56
N VAL A 508 -0.93 8.61 -9.33
CA VAL A 508 0.10 9.61 -9.03
C VAL A 508 1.42 8.87 -8.85
N SER A 509 2.39 9.14 -9.72
CA SER A 509 3.69 8.48 -9.67
C SER A 509 4.75 9.43 -9.16
N ARG A 510 5.27 9.15 -7.96
CA ARG A 510 6.31 9.95 -7.34
C ARG A 510 7.64 9.85 -8.06
N ILE A 511 8.00 8.64 -8.46
CA ILE A 511 9.25 8.40 -9.17
C ILE A 511 9.17 8.99 -10.59
N ALA A 512 8.03 8.87 -11.28
CA ALA A 512 7.89 9.48 -12.61
C ALA A 512 7.74 11.00 -12.58
N GLY A 513 7.28 11.57 -11.46
CA GLY A 513 6.82 12.95 -11.38
C GLY A 513 5.65 13.20 -12.33
N SER A 514 4.65 12.31 -12.35
CA SER A 514 3.58 12.36 -13.34
C SER A 514 2.24 11.82 -12.85
N LEU A 515 1.22 12.05 -13.68
CA LEU A 515 -0.14 11.54 -13.52
C LEU A 515 -0.49 10.66 -14.73
N SER A 516 -0.97 9.45 -14.46
CA SER A 516 -1.55 8.55 -15.47
C SER A 516 -3.05 8.40 -15.23
N PHE A 517 -3.85 8.70 -16.25
CA PHE A 517 -5.31 8.64 -16.19
C PHE A 517 -5.81 7.34 -16.84
N TYR A 518 -6.76 6.65 -16.21
CA TYR A 518 -7.35 5.41 -16.71
C TYR A 518 -8.86 5.50 -16.68
N ASN A 519 -9.49 5.48 -17.86
CA ASN A 519 -10.94 5.45 -17.95
C ASN A 519 -11.45 4.08 -17.50
N LEU A 520 -12.43 4.09 -16.61
CA LEU A 520 -13.14 2.90 -16.20
C LEU A 520 -14.32 2.69 -17.16
N VAL A 521 -14.35 1.53 -17.81
CA VAL A 521 -15.42 1.17 -18.76
C VAL A 521 -16.00 -0.20 -18.41
N GLN A 522 -17.28 -0.36 -18.71
CA GLN A 522 -18.00 -1.63 -18.63
C GLN A 522 -18.05 -2.25 -20.03
N ASP A 523 -17.63 -3.50 -20.17
CA ASP A 523 -17.74 -4.21 -21.44
C ASP A 523 -19.22 -4.51 -21.73
N THR A 524 -19.64 -4.22 -22.97
CA THR A 524 -21.02 -4.37 -23.45
C THR A 524 -21.34 -5.77 -23.95
#